data_AF-Q8WLX7-F1
#
_entry.id   AF-Q8WLX7-F1
#
_cell.length_a   1.000
_cell.length_b   1.000
_cell.length_c   1.000
_cell.angle_alpha   90.00
_cell.angle_beta   90.00
_cell.angle_gamma   90.00
#
_symmetry.space_group_name_H-M   'P 1'
#
loop_
_entity.id
_entity.type
_entity.pdbx_description
1 polymer ?
#
loop_
_entity_poly.entity_id
_entity_poly.type
_entity_poly.pdbx_seq_one_letter_code
_entity_poly.pdbx_strand_id
1 'polypeptide(L)' 'IRSYIYNKLEWARFDSNVGKYVGYTEFGVKNAERWNKDPSEITATKAQKEAYCLHNIGIDYQA' A
#
# COMPACT_ATOMS: atom_id res chain seq x y z
N ILE A 1 -3.92 0.66 -1.20
CA ILE A 1 -3.06 0.55 -2.40
C ILE A 1 -2.47 -0.85 -2.52
N ARG A 2 -1.90 -1.41 -1.43
CA ARG A 2 -1.28 -2.74 -1.48
C ARG A 2 -1.61 -3.53 -0.21
N SER A 3 -2.17 -4.73 -0.36
CA SER A 3 -2.43 -5.66 0.76
C SER A 3 -1.60 -6.92 0.57
N TYR A 4 -1.00 -7.41 1.65
CA TYR A 4 -0.24 -8.65 1.68
C TYR A 4 -1.00 -9.70 2.47
N ILE A 5 -1.46 -10.72 1.75
CA ILE A 5 -2.36 -11.75 2.26
C ILE A 5 -1.71 -13.11 2.03
N TYR A 6 -1.68 -13.96 3.05
CA TYR A 6 -1.24 -15.34 2.95
C TYR A 6 -2.20 -16.24 3.74
N ASN A 7 -2.63 -17.37 3.17
CA ASN A 7 -3.62 -18.26 3.77
C ASN A 7 -4.87 -17.53 4.30
N LYS A 8 -5.42 -16.60 3.49
CA LYS A 8 -6.58 -15.75 3.83
C LYS A 8 -6.36 -14.83 5.05
N LEU A 9 -5.14 -14.73 5.57
CA LEU A 9 -4.76 -13.82 6.64
C LEU A 9 -3.99 -12.65 6.04
N GLU A 10 -4.55 -11.44 6.18
CA GLU A 10 -3.82 -10.21 5.85
C GLU A 10 -2.77 -9.96 6.93
N TRP A 11 -1.50 -9.99 6.55
CA TRP A 11 -0.42 -9.83 7.50
C TRP A 11 0.16 -8.41 7.48
N ALA A 12 0.09 -7.68 6.36
CA ALA A 12 0.45 -6.28 6.28
C ALA A 12 -0.28 -5.55 5.13
N ARG A 13 -0.33 -4.23 5.18
CA ARG A 13 -0.94 -3.37 4.15
C ARG A 13 -0.22 -2.03 4.05
N PHE A 14 -0.13 -1.44 2.85
CA PHE A 14 0.10 -0.01 2.70
C PHE A 14 -1.23 0.74 2.82
N ASP A 15 -1.41 1.44 3.95
CA ASP A 15 -2.56 2.29 4.19
C ASP A 15 -2.33 3.67 3.56
N SER A 16 -3.12 4.01 2.54
CA SER A 16 -3.00 5.30 1.85
C SER A 16 -3.50 6.49 2.64
N ASN A 17 -4.37 6.28 3.64
CA ASN A 17 -4.85 7.36 4.52
C ASN A 17 -3.77 7.72 5.54
N VAL A 18 -3.04 6.72 6.03
CA VAL A 18 -1.92 6.92 6.96
C VAL A 18 -0.62 7.24 6.21
N GLY A 19 -0.49 6.77 4.96
CA GLY A 19 0.66 6.98 4.10
C GLY A 19 1.88 6.12 4.45
N LYS A 20 1.66 4.94 5.05
CA LYS A 20 2.73 4.02 5.47
C LYS A 20 2.25 2.55 5.50
N TYR A 21 3.18 1.61 5.66
CA TYR A 21 2.85 0.21 5.92
C TYR A 21 2.38 0.01 7.36
N VAL A 22 1.33 -0.80 7.51
CA VAL A 22 0.75 -1.26 8.78
C VAL A 22 0.81 -2.78 8.80
N GLY A 23 1.33 -3.34 9.88
CA GLY A 23 1.36 -4.78 10.13
C GLY A 23 0.19 -5.22 11.00
N TYR A 24 -0.42 -6.37 10.69
CA TYR A 24 -1.54 -6.97 11.44
C TYR A 24 -1.15 -8.24 12.20
N THR A 25 0.05 -8.75 11.95
CA THR A 25 0.67 -9.86 12.68
C THR A 25 2.07 -9.43 13.11
N GLU A 26 2.70 -10.15 14.05
CA GLU A 26 4.08 -9.85 14.47
C GLU A 26 5.06 -9.84 13.27
N PHE A 27 4.91 -10.82 12.37
CA PHE A 27 5.67 -10.87 11.11
C PHE A 27 5.44 -9.63 10.26
N GLY A 28 4.18 -9.19 10.14
CA GLY A 28 3.83 -8.00 9.39
C GLY A 28 4.33 -6.71 10.01
N VAL A 29 4.33 -6.59 11.34
CA VAL A 29 4.84 -5.40 12.04
C VAL A 29 6.34 -5.25 11.77
N LYS A 30 7.12 -6.33 11.91
CA LYS A 30 8.58 -6.31 11.61
C LYS A 30 8.88 -5.92 10.16
N ASN A 31 8.08 -6.40 9.21
CA ASN A 31 8.23 -6.02 7.80
C ASN A 31 7.81 -4.57 7.54
N ALA A 32 6.69 -4.13 8.13
CA ALA A 32 6.21 -2.76 8.01
C ALA A 32 7.23 -1.75 8.55
N GLU A 33 7.85 -2.02 9.69
CA GLU A 33 8.94 -1.20 10.23
C GLU A 33 10.13 -1.11 9.28
N ARG A 34 10.50 -2.22 8.62
CA ARG A 34 11.58 -2.24 7.64
C ARG A 34 11.23 -1.40 6.40
N TRP A 35 10.05 -1.58 5.83
CA TRP A 35 9.62 -0.84 4.63
C TRP A 35 9.45 0.65 4.92
N ASN A 36 8.88 1.00 6.08
CA ASN A 36 8.71 2.40 6.49
C ASN A 36 10.02 3.16 6.73
N LYS A 37 11.17 2.47 6.80
CA LYS A 37 12.50 3.11 6.88
C LYS A 37 13.04 3.53 5.52
N ASP A 38 12.42 3.13 4.41
CA ASP A 38 12.81 3.52 3.06
C ASP A 38 11.83 4.55 2.48
N PRO A 39 12.18 5.85 2.49
CA PRO A 39 11.33 6.90 1.95
C PRO A 39 11.07 6.77 0.45
N SER A 40 11.99 6.15 -0.30
CA SER A 40 11.84 5.98 -1.75
C SER A 40 10.70 5.03 -2.08
N GLU A 41 10.61 3.94 -1.33
CA GLU A 41 9.56 2.93 -1.47
C GLU A 41 8.19 3.52 -1.06
N ILE A 42 8.12 4.25 0.04
CA ILE A 42 6.88 4.92 0.48
C ILE A 42 6.39 5.92 -0.55
N THR A 43 7.29 6.71 -1.13
CA THR A 43 6.96 7.72 -2.14
C THR A 43 6.46 7.05 -3.42
N ALA A 44 7.16 6.03 -3.89
CA ALA A 44 6.76 5.26 -5.06
C ALA A 44 5.37 4.63 -4.87
N THR A 45 5.12 4.03 -3.70
CA THR A 45 3.82 3.39 -3.40
C THR A 45 2.68 4.42 -3.30
N LYS A 46 2.92 5.63 -2.78
CA LYS A 46 1.93 6.72 -2.81
C LYS A 46 1.58 7.14 -4.24
N ALA A 47 2.58 7.31 -5.10
CA ALA A 47 2.39 7.76 -6.48
C ALA A 47 1.53 6.77 -7.31
N GLN A 48 1.57 5.47 -7.00
CA GLN A 48 0.76 4.46 -7.69
C GLN A 48 -0.75 4.71 -7.59
N LYS A 49 -1.25 5.37 -6.53
CA LYS A 49 -2.67 5.71 -6.42
C LYS A 49 -3.12 6.63 -7.56
N GLU A 50 -2.34 7.67 -7.82
CA GLU A 50 -2.66 8.64 -8.86
C GLU A 50 -2.40 8.05 -10.25
N ALA A 51 -1.23 7.43 -10.42
CA ALA A 51 -0.78 6.91 -11.71
C ALA A 51 -1.65 5.76 -12.25
N TYR A 52 -2.21 4.93 -11.36
CA TYR A 52 -2.99 3.75 -11.78
C TYR A 52 -4.47 3.89 -11.42
N CYS A 53 -4.80 4.01 -10.13
CA CYS A 53 -6.20 3.97 -9.71
C CYS A 53 -6.98 5.18 -10.21
N LEU A 54 -6.51 6.41 -9.92
CA LEU A 54 -7.25 7.62 -10.33
C LEU A 54 -7.24 7.80 -11.84
N HIS A 55 -6.15 7.47 -12.52
CA HIS A 55 -6.08 7.50 -13.98
C HIS A 55 -7.18 6.63 -14.62
N ASN A 56 -7.27 5.36 -14.23
CA ASN A 56 -8.25 4.42 -14.81
C ASN A 56 -9.69 4.77 -14.40
N ILE A 57 -9.90 5.20 -13.15
CA ILE A 57 -11.20 5.72 -12.71
C ILE A 57 -11.61 6.89 -13.60
N GLY A 58 -10.72 7.86 -13.82
CA GLY A 58 -11.01 9.01 -14.68
C GLY A 58 -11.45 8.61 -16.09
N ILE A 59 -10.81 7.60 -16.67
CA ILE A 59 -11.19 7.04 -17.98
C ILE A 59 -12.58 6.40 -17.93
N ASP A 60 -12.85 5.56 -16.92
CA ASP A 60 -14.12 4.84 -16.78
C ASP A 60 -15.33 5.78 -16.61
N TYR A 61 -15.16 6.87 -15.84
CA TYR A 61 -16.21 7.88 -15.67
C TYR A 61 -16.33 8.88 -16.84
N GLN A 62 -15.39 8.86 -17.78
CA GLN A 62 -15.45 9.66 -19.03
C GLN A 62 -16.01 8.88 -20.21
N ALA A 63 -16.19 7.56 -20.08
CA ALA A 63 -16.74 6.66 -21.10
C ALA A 63 -18.27 6.67 -21.16
#